data_AF-A0A9X1AIQ3-F1
#
_entry.id   AF-A0A9X1AIQ3-F1
#
_cell.length_a   1.000
_cell.length_b   1.000
_cell.length_c   1.000
_cell.angle_alpha   90.00
_cell.angle_beta   90.00
_cell.angle_gamma   90.00
#
_symmetry.space_group_name_H-M   'P 1'
#
loop_
_entity.id
_entity.type
_entity.pdbx_description
1 polymer ?
#
loop_
_entity_poly.entity_id
_entity_poly.type
_entity_poly.pdbx_seq_one_letter_code
_entity_poly.pdbx_strand_id
1 'polypeptide(L)'
;MLGDPRPTCPLQFSQAFEGSGAEFFAAVEKMDLEGMVSKRRASIYRSGPSLDWVEAKTYITGEFVVIDYERKHGAAPSLLLAMEADDRMTYVGRAIPAIPQAKRDELCRALEFLHASHFATPIGAAATRPLSGPKGHG
;
A
#
# COMPACT_ATOMS: atom_id res chain seq x y z
N MET A 1 -12.04 -12.62 -2.91
CA MET A 1 -13.36 -12.34 -2.31
C MET A 1 -13.71 -13.54 -1.44
N LEU A 2 -14.08 -13.34 -0.18
CA LEU A 2 -14.45 -14.45 0.71
C LEU A 2 -15.94 -14.76 0.52
N GLY A 3 -16.26 -16.00 0.15
CA GLY A 3 -17.62 -16.43 -0.16
C GLY A 3 -17.68 -17.63 -1.09
N ASP A 4 -18.89 -18.14 -1.34
CA ASP A 4 -19.17 -19.06 -2.44
C ASP A 4 -19.41 -18.25 -3.73
N PRO A 5 -18.41 -18.13 -4.62
CA PRO A 5 -18.55 -17.32 -5.82
C PRO A 5 -19.55 -17.98 -6.76
N ARG A 6 -20.52 -17.21 -7.25
CA ARG A 6 -21.47 -17.68 -8.28
C ARG A 6 -20.94 -17.30 -9.66
N PRO A 7 -20.18 -18.16 -10.37
CA PRO A 7 -19.39 -17.76 -11.55
C PRO A 7 -20.22 -17.19 -12.71
N THR A 8 -21.51 -17.50 -12.79
CA THR A 8 -22.43 -16.99 -13.82
C THR A 8 -23.13 -15.69 -13.42
N CYS A 9 -22.95 -15.21 -12.18
CA CYS A 9 -23.57 -13.99 -11.69
C CYS A 9 -22.53 -12.86 -11.68
N PRO A 10 -22.74 -11.73 -12.38
CA PRO A 10 -21.84 -10.60 -12.31
C PRO A 10 -21.90 -9.86 -10.96
N LEU A 11 -22.91 -10.16 -10.12
CA LEU A 11 -23.09 -9.58 -8.80
C LEU A 11 -22.76 -10.59 -7.69
N GLN A 12 -21.69 -10.31 -6.96
CA GLN A 12 -21.24 -11.11 -5.82
C GLN A 12 -21.38 -10.32 -4.52
N PHE A 13 -21.80 -11.00 -3.46
CA PHE A 13 -21.85 -10.42 -2.12
C PHE A 13 -20.65 -10.90 -1.32
N SER A 14 -20.05 -10.00 -0.53
CA SER A 14 -19.06 -10.41 0.47
C SER A 14 -19.75 -11.24 1.56
N GLN A 15 -19.24 -12.44 1.83
CA GLN A 15 -19.78 -13.26 2.91
C GLN A 15 -19.47 -12.59 4.26
N ALA A 16 -20.50 -12.48 5.10
CA ALA A 16 -20.33 -12.02 6.47
C ALA A 16 -19.80 -13.16 7.35
N PHE A 17 -18.89 -12.82 8.25
CA PHE A 17 -18.39 -13.73 9.26
C PHE A 17 -18.89 -13.26 10.64
N GLU A 18 -19.64 -14.11 11.33
CA GLU A 18 -20.02 -13.88 12.74
C GLU A 18 -19.07 -14.70 13.62
N GLY A 19 -18.27 -14.04 14.44
CA GLY A 19 -17.27 -14.71 15.28
C GLY A 19 -16.25 -13.74 15.88
N SER A 20 -15.13 -14.28 16.34
CA SER A 20 -14.04 -13.48 16.90
C SER A 20 -13.37 -12.64 15.80
N GLY A 21 -13.47 -11.31 15.93
CA GLY A 21 -12.79 -10.38 15.01
C GLY A 21 -11.27 -10.55 15.01
N ALA A 22 -10.67 -10.93 16.15
CA ALA A 22 -9.23 -11.15 16.25
C ALA A 22 -8.78 -12.40 15.46
N GLU A 23 -9.54 -13.49 15.54
CA GLU A 23 -9.24 -14.72 14.78
C GLU A 23 -9.45 -14.49 13.28
N PHE A 24 -10.51 -13.77 12.91
CA PHE A 24 -10.75 -13.40 11.52
C PHE A 24 -9.63 -12.50 10.98
N PHE A 25 -9.19 -11.51 11.75
CA PHE A 25 -8.06 -10.66 11.36
C PHE A 25 -6.76 -11.45 11.15
N ALA A 26 -6.46 -12.40 12.04
CA ALA A 26 -5.30 -13.28 11.88
C ALA A 26 -5.41 -14.18 10.63
N ALA A 27 -6.62 -14.59 10.26
CA ALA A 27 -6.85 -15.32 9.00
C ALA A 27 -6.69 -14.42 7.77
N VAL A 28 -7.19 -13.18 7.83
CA VAL A 28 -7.04 -12.16 6.78
C VAL A 28 -5.56 -11.86 6.51
N GLU A 29 -4.75 -11.71 7.57
CA GLU A 29 -3.30 -11.55 7.48
C GLU A 29 -2.63 -12.76 6.81
N LYS A 30 -2.97 -13.99 7.22
CA LYS A 30 -2.44 -15.21 6.61
C LYS A 30 -2.83 -15.41 5.15
N MET A 31 -3.88 -14.74 4.69
CA MET A 31 -4.35 -14.79 3.30
C MET A 31 -3.79 -13.65 2.44
N ASP A 32 -2.86 -12.83 2.97
CA ASP A 32 -2.31 -11.65 2.31
C ASP A 32 -3.38 -10.68 1.80
N LEU A 33 -4.50 -10.58 2.52
CA LEU A 33 -5.56 -9.63 2.23
C LEU A 33 -5.28 -8.29 2.92
N GLU A 34 -5.66 -7.16 2.30
CA GLU A 34 -5.41 -5.80 2.83
C GLU A 34 -5.94 -5.60 4.26
N GLY A 35 -7.05 -6.24 4.61
CA GLY A 35 -7.70 -6.02 5.89
C GLY A 35 -9.13 -6.51 5.96
N MET A 36 -9.82 -6.07 7.00
CA MET A 36 -11.24 -6.35 7.24
C MET A 36 -12.01 -5.09 7.63
N VAL A 37 -13.33 -5.14 7.45
CA VAL A 37 -14.25 -4.08 7.93
C VAL A 37 -15.27 -4.72 8.87
N SER A 38 -15.25 -4.29 10.13
CA SER A 38 -16.24 -4.65 11.14
C SER A 38 -17.43 -3.71 11.08
N LYS A 39 -18.65 -4.24 10.95
CA LYS A 39 -19.88 -3.45 10.87
C LYS A 39 -20.78 -3.76 12.06
N ARG A 40 -21.27 -2.72 12.76
CA ARG A 40 -22.25 -2.89 13.83
C ARG A 40 -23.57 -3.42 13.24
N ARG A 41 -23.98 -4.61 13.67
CA ARG A 41 -25.13 -5.36 13.11
C ARG A 41 -26.43 -4.55 13.03
N ALA A 42 -26.71 -3.72 14.02
CA ALA A 42 -27.93 -2.91 14.08
C ALA A 42 -27.75 -1.47 13.54
N SER A 43 -26.61 -1.14 12.94
CA SER A 43 -26.39 0.20 12.39
C SER A 43 -27.16 0.42 11.10
N ILE A 44 -27.70 1.63 10.96
CA ILE A 44 -28.28 2.11 9.71
C ILE A 44 -27.16 2.79 8.91
N TYR A 45 -27.16 2.61 7.60
CA TYR A 45 -26.23 3.30 6.74
C TYR A 45 -26.32 4.83 6.92
N ARG A 46 -25.16 5.47 7.11
CA ARG A 46 -25.02 6.93 7.18
C ARG A 46 -23.82 7.34 6.35
N SER A 47 -24.00 8.37 5.53
CA SER A 47 -22.89 9.00 4.81
C SER A 47 -22.00 9.80 5.77
N GLY A 48 -20.69 9.75 5.55
CA GLY A 48 -19.70 10.49 6.34
C GLY A 48 -18.99 9.62 7.39
N PRO A 49 -18.14 10.22 8.24
CA PRO A 49 -17.41 9.49 9.27
C PRO A 49 -18.35 8.78 10.25
N SER A 50 -18.10 7.50 10.51
CA SER A 50 -18.90 6.69 11.42
C SER A 50 -18.00 5.72 12.18
N LEU A 51 -18.37 5.43 13.43
CA LEU A 51 -17.76 4.39 14.26
C LEU A 51 -18.51 3.06 14.16
N ASP A 52 -19.60 3.01 13.38
CA ASP A 52 -20.34 1.77 13.15
C ASP A 52 -19.61 0.85 12.17
N TRP A 53 -18.68 1.39 11.39
CA TRP A 53 -17.86 0.67 10.42
C TRP A 53 -16.40 0.96 10.75
N VAL A 54 -15.68 -0.05 11.22
CA VAL A 54 -14.28 0.07 11.63
C VAL A 54 -13.44 -0.80 10.72
N GLU A 55 -12.47 -0.17 10.06
CA GLU A 55 -11.48 -0.86 9.24
C GLU A 55 -10.27 -1.27 10.10
N ALA A 56 -9.77 -2.48 9.87
CA ALA A 56 -8.52 -2.97 10.41
C ALA A 56 -7.67 -3.49 9.25
N LYS A 57 -6.49 -2.90 9.04
CA LYS A 57 -5.59 -3.23 7.94
C LYS A 57 -4.46 -4.13 8.40
N THR A 58 -4.09 -5.06 7.54
CA THR A 58 -2.82 -5.78 7.63
C THR A 58 -1.75 -4.94 6.94
N TYR A 59 -0.50 -5.19 7.27
CA TYR A 59 0.62 -4.47 6.68
C TYR A 59 1.74 -5.44 6.36
N ILE A 60 2.30 -5.30 5.17
CA ILE A 60 3.60 -5.89 4.84
C ILE A 60 4.60 -4.74 4.89
N THR A 61 5.61 -4.91 5.74
CA THR A 61 6.69 -3.94 5.89
C THR A 61 7.90 -4.38 5.09
N GLY A 62 8.55 -3.43 4.42
CA GLY A 62 9.82 -3.65 3.74
C GLY A 62 10.75 -2.48 3.99
N GLU A 63 12.05 -2.72 3.81
CA GLU A 63 13.08 -1.69 3.82
C GLU A 63 13.32 -1.21 2.40
N PHE A 64 13.39 0.11 2.23
CA PHE A 64 13.53 0.76 0.94
C PHE A 64 14.54 1.89 1.04
N VAL A 65 15.31 2.07 -0.03
CA VAL A 65 16.23 3.19 -0.18
C VAL A 65 15.51 4.34 -0.86
N VAL A 66 15.61 5.54 -0.29
CA VAL A 66 15.14 6.77 -0.93
C VAL A 66 16.17 7.18 -1.97
N ILE A 67 15.81 7.10 -3.25
CA ILE A 67 16.71 7.43 -4.36
C ILE A 67 16.53 8.86 -4.86
N ASP A 68 15.34 9.44 -4.66
CA ASP A 68 15.03 10.82 -5.01
C ASP A 68 13.76 11.29 -4.28
N TYR A 69 13.40 12.56 -4.42
CA TYR A 69 12.16 13.12 -3.91
C TYR A 69 11.58 14.21 -4.82
N GLU A 70 10.26 14.25 -4.89
CA GLU A 70 9.50 15.32 -5.54
C GLU A 70 8.80 16.17 -4.49
N ARG A 71 8.92 17.49 -4.60
CA ARG A 71 8.22 18.43 -3.72
C ARG A 71 7.46 19.48 -4.53
N LYS A 72 6.19 19.66 -4.19
CA LYS A 72 5.41 20.85 -4.59
C LYS A 72 5.30 21.80 -3.40
N HIS A 73 5.41 23.10 -3.65
CA HIS A 73 5.30 24.10 -2.59
C HIS A 73 3.97 23.94 -1.84
N GLY A 74 4.01 23.77 -0.52
CA GLY A 74 2.83 23.55 0.32
C GLY A 74 2.31 22.09 0.39
N ALA A 75 2.91 21.14 -0.33
CA ALA A 75 2.52 19.73 -0.29
C ALA A 75 3.54 18.87 0.50
N ALA A 76 3.11 17.70 0.95
CA ALA A 76 4.02 16.69 1.48
C ALA A 76 5.00 16.22 0.38
N PRO A 77 6.29 15.99 0.71
CA PRO A 77 7.23 15.45 -0.25
C PRO A 77 6.83 14.02 -0.65
N SER A 78 7.04 13.70 -1.91
CA SER A 78 6.89 12.35 -2.43
C SER A 78 8.26 11.72 -2.59
N LEU A 79 8.48 10.57 -1.96
CA LEU A 79 9.75 9.85 -2.00
C LEU A 79 9.74 8.84 -3.13
N LEU A 80 10.80 8.82 -3.93
CA LEU A 80 11.05 7.77 -4.91
C LEU A 80 11.85 6.67 -4.20
N LEU A 81 11.35 5.44 -4.28
CA LEU A 81 11.85 4.30 -3.52
C LEU A 81 12.45 3.24 -4.45
N ALA A 82 13.56 2.66 -4.01
CA ALA A 82 14.14 1.48 -4.61
C ALA A 82 14.38 0.38 -3.57
N MET A 83 14.41 -0.87 -4.03
CA MET A 83 14.95 -1.99 -3.28
C MET A 83 16.38 -2.27 -3.75
N GLU A 84 17.27 -2.53 -2.80
CA GLU A 84 18.63 -2.99 -3.04
C GLU A 84 18.69 -4.51 -2.85
N ALA A 85 19.07 -5.24 -3.91
CA ALA A 85 19.29 -6.68 -3.86
C ALA A 85 20.38 -7.06 -4.87
N ASP A 86 21.28 -7.97 -4.50
CA ASP A 86 22.34 -8.50 -5.37
C ASP A 86 23.16 -7.39 -6.07
N ASP A 87 23.58 -6.37 -5.31
CA ASP A 87 24.29 -5.18 -5.80
C ASP A 87 23.53 -4.40 -6.91
N ARG A 88 22.20 -4.55 -6.96
CA ARG A 88 21.31 -3.86 -7.90
C ARG A 88 20.23 -3.08 -7.19
N MET A 89 20.05 -1.85 -7.64
CA MET A 89 18.97 -0.96 -7.23
C MET A 89 17.80 -1.06 -8.21
N THR A 90 16.63 -1.48 -7.73
CA THR A 90 15.40 -1.56 -8.54
C THR A 90 14.37 -0.57 -8.02
N TYR A 91 13.92 0.35 -8.88
CA TYR A 91 12.82 1.25 -8.54
C TYR A 91 11.52 0.46 -8.28
N VAL A 92 10.90 0.69 -7.13
CA VAL A 92 9.67 -0.03 -6.71
C VAL A 92 8.45 0.86 -6.60
N GLY A 93 8.64 2.17 -6.69
CA GLY A 93 7.52 3.11 -6.73
C GLY A 93 7.77 4.36 -5.91
N ARG A 94 6.66 5.01 -5.56
CA ARG A 94 6.64 6.31 -4.92
C ARG A 94 5.75 6.26 -3.69
N ALA A 95 6.20 6.86 -2.59
CA ALA A 95 5.45 6.96 -1.35
C ALA A 95 5.30 8.41 -0.89
N ILE A 96 4.20 8.72 -0.21
CA ILE A 96 4.05 9.97 0.54
C ILE A 96 4.06 9.58 2.01
N PRO A 97 5.06 10.04 2.79
CA PRO A 97 5.14 9.72 4.21
C PRO A 97 3.90 10.22 4.96
N ALA A 98 3.19 9.31 5.60
CA ALA A 98 2.06 9.62 6.48
C ALA A 98 2.54 10.10 7.86
N ILE A 99 3.30 11.21 7.90
CA ILE A 99 3.90 11.76 9.12
C ILE A 99 3.34 13.16 9.46
N PRO A 100 3.34 13.55 10.75
CA PRO A 100 2.91 14.89 11.17
C PRO A 100 3.68 16.01 10.47
N GLN A 101 3.08 17.20 10.36
CA GLN A 101 3.67 18.33 9.63
C GLN A 101 5.09 18.69 10.11
N ALA A 102 5.31 18.73 11.43
CA ALA A 102 6.63 19.02 12.00
C ALA A 102 7.71 18.03 11.51
N LYS A 103 7.38 16.74 11.37
CA LYS A 103 8.30 15.73 10.85
C LYS A 103 8.51 15.83 9.33
N ARG A 104 7.53 16.35 8.59
CA ARG A 104 7.69 16.61 7.15
C ARG A 104 8.73 17.69 6.89
N ASP A 105 8.76 18.73 7.71
CA ASP A 105 9.75 19.81 7.58
C ASP A 105 11.16 19.33 7.90
N GLU A 106 11.32 18.50 8.94
CA GLU A 106 12.58 17.83 9.27
C GLU A 106 13.07 16.94 8.13
N LEU A 107 12.19 16.09 7.59
CA LEU A 107 12.50 15.22 6.45
C LEU A 107 12.92 16.04 5.23
N CYS A 108 12.23 17.14 4.92
CA CYS A 108 12.59 17.99 3.80
C CYS A 108 13.99 18.58 3.95
N ARG A 109 14.35 19.07 5.14
CA ARG A 109 15.70 19.61 5.41
C ARG A 109 16.77 18.53 5.26
N ALA A 110 16.51 17.32 5.74
CA ALA A 110 17.43 16.20 5.61
C ALA A 110 17.64 15.81 4.13
N LEU A 111 16.56 15.75 3.35
CA LEU A 111 16.61 15.45 1.91
C LEU A 111 17.34 16.54 1.12
N GLU A 112 17.08 17.82 1.41
CA GLU A 112 17.78 18.95 0.79
C GLU A 112 19.29 18.92 1.07
N PHE A 113 19.68 18.59 2.30
CA PHE A 113 21.09 18.43 2.69
C PHE A 113 21.76 17.25 1.96
N LEU A 114 21.10 16.10 1.89
CA LEU A 114 21.62 14.90 1.24
C LEU A 114 21.68 15.05 -0.29
N HIS A 115 20.72 15.73 -0.90
CA HIS A 115 20.72 16.00 -2.34
C HIS A 115 21.87 16.93 -2.74
N ALA A 116 22.21 17.92 -1.91
CA ALA A 116 23.40 18.74 -2.12
C ALA A 116 24.72 17.95 -2.01
N SER A 117 24.67 16.73 -1.46
CA SER A 117 25.82 15.90 -1.12
C SER A 117 26.00 14.68 -2.06
N HIS A 118 25.08 14.41 -3.00
CA HIS A 118 25.16 13.26 -3.92
C HIS A 118 24.68 13.67 -5.33
N PHE A 119 25.57 13.63 -6.32
CA PHE A 119 25.19 13.67 -7.73
C PHE A 119 24.57 12.32 -8.12
N ALA A 120 23.36 12.38 -8.65
CA ALA A 120 22.50 11.24 -8.98
C ALA A 120 23.21 10.13 -9.76
N THR A 121 23.14 8.90 -9.25
CA THR A 121 23.45 7.71 -10.02
C THR A 121 22.41 7.58 -11.14
N PRO A 122 22.80 7.32 -12.41
CA PRO A 122 21.83 7.08 -13.46
C PRO A 122 21.00 5.84 -13.10
N ILE A 123 19.70 6.02 -12.87
CA ILE A 123 18.76 4.91 -12.78
C ILE A 123 18.73 4.29 -14.17
N GLY A 124 19.38 3.13 -14.33
CA GLY A 124 19.31 2.36 -15.55
C GLY A 124 17.85 2.12 -15.91
N ALA A 125 17.45 2.54 -17.10
CA ALA A 125 16.13 2.28 -17.67
C ALA A 125 15.93 0.77 -17.85
N ALA A 126 15.59 0.06 -16.78
CA ALA A 126 15.30 -1.36 -16.81
C ALA A 126 13.80 -1.54 -17.07
N ALA A 127 13.50 -1.66 -18.37
CA ALA A 127 12.39 -2.38 -18.99
C ALA A 127 11.17 -2.68 -18.10
N THR A 128 10.06 -2.02 -18.40
CA THR A 128 8.70 -2.51 -18.16
C THR A 128 8.61 -3.94 -18.68
N ARG A 129 8.68 -4.93 -17.79
CA ARG A 129 8.42 -6.32 -18.15
C ARG A 129 6.91 -6.50 -18.19
N PRO A 130 6.28 -6.77 -19.35
CA PRO A 130 4.86 -7.09 -19.36
C PRO A 130 4.66 -8.42 -18.62
N LEU A 131 3.67 -8.43 -17.72
CA LEU A 131 3.14 -9.65 -17.13
C LEU A 131 2.61 -10.54 -18.25
N SER A 132 3.43 -11.51 -18.68
CA SER A 132 3.00 -12.57 -19.59
C SER A 132 2.36 -13.67 -18.77
N GLY A 133 1.02 -13.71 -18.79
CA GLY A 133 0.28 -14.89 -18.35
C GLY A 133 0.50 -16.06 -19.31
N PRO A 134 0.45 -17.32 -18.85
CA PRO A 134 0.65 -18.47 -19.71
C PRO A 134 -0.49 -18.59 -20.74
N LYS A 135 -0.12 -18.69 -22.02
CA LYS A 135 -1.03 -19.13 -23.08
C LYS A 135 -1.27 -20.64 -22.92
N GLY A 136 -2.49 -21.02 -22.57
CA GLY A 136 -2.94 -22.41 -22.68
C GLY A 136 -3.17 -22.77 -24.15
N HIS A 137 -2.49 -23.81 -24.61
CA HIS A 137 -2.84 -24.60 -25.79
C HIS A 137 -3.42 -25.94 -25.30
N GLY A 138 -4.53 -26.38 -25.89
CA GLY A 138 -5.18 -27.66 -25.62
C GLY A 138 -6.68 -27.55 -25.72
#